data_AF-A0A957V5Z2-F1
#
_entry.id   AF-A0A957V5Z2-F1
#
_cell.length_a   1.000
_cell.length_b   1.000
_cell.length_c   1.000
_cell.angle_alpha   90.00
_cell.angle_beta   90.00
_cell.angle_gamma   90.00
#
_symmetry.space_group_name_H-M   'P 1'
#
loop_
_entity.id
_entity.type
_entity.pdbx_description
1 polymer ?
#
loop_
_entity_poly.entity_id
_entity_poly.type
_entity_poly.pdbx_seq_one_letter_code
_entity_poly.pdbx_strand_id
1 'polypeptide(L)'
;QVAQLQREADTGMRLIGELEAELIAAADYLAPNSQATVKALRDVYGLPASARYQVVPHGIEPVPDESVRPFDVAAPPASLTVLYVGRLEQRKGILDLFGAIPAV
;
A
#
# COMPACT_ATOMS: atom_id res chain seq x y z
N GLN A 1 9.77 -15.27 -27.35
CA GLN A 1 10.52 -14.32 -26.52
C GLN A 1 9.70 -13.82 -25.32
N VAL A 2 8.51 -13.25 -25.50
CA VAL A 2 7.64 -12.81 -24.37
C VAL A 2 7.27 -13.93 -23.40
N ALA A 3 6.89 -15.11 -23.90
CA ALA A 3 6.57 -16.28 -23.06
C ALA A 3 7.76 -16.90 -22.30
N GLN A 4 9.00 -16.53 -22.65
CA GLN A 4 10.20 -16.97 -21.93
C GLN A 4 10.54 -16.00 -20.80
N LEU A 5 10.42 -14.68 -21.06
CA LEU A 5 10.50 -13.63 -20.05
C LEU A 5 9.41 -13.76 -18.97
N GLN A 6 8.18 -14.13 -19.36
CA GLN A 6 7.11 -14.41 -18.40
C GLN A 6 7.42 -15.63 -17.53
N ARG A 7 7.95 -16.72 -18.10
CA ARG A 7 8.34 -17.92 -17.33
C ARG A 7 9.52 -17.69 -16.40
N GLU A 8 10.50 -16.89 -16.82
CA GLU A 8 11.61 -16.46 -15.98
C GLU A 8 11.13 -15.55 -14.84
N ALA A 9 10.21 -14.63 -15.12
CA ALA A 9 9.55 -13.81 -14.10
C ALA A 9 8.72 -14.67 -13.12
N ASP A 10 7.99 -15.68 -13.60
CA ASP A 10 7.20 -16.60 -12.77
C ASP A 10 8.09 -17.45 -11.85
N THR A 11 9.24 -17.90 -12.37
CA THR A 11 10.21 -18.68 -11.58
C THR A 11 10.86 -17.82 -10.51
N GLY A 12 11.26 -16.59 -10.86
CA GLY A 12 11.79 -15.61 -9.91
C GLY A 12 10.77 -15.24 -8.83
N MET A 13 9.51 -15.00 -9.21
CA MET A 13 8.44 -14.70 -8.25
C MET A 13 8.16 -15.87 -7.30
N ARG A 14 8.18 -17.12 -7.81
CA ARG A 14 8.02 -18.30 -6.96
C ARG A 14 9.13 -18.38 -5.92
N LEU A 15 10.38 -18.21 -6.33
CA LEU A 15 11.53 -18.22 -5.42
C LEU A 15 11.43 -17.11 -4.36
N ILE A 16 11.02 -15.90 -4.76
CA ILE A 16 10.81 -14.78 -3.81
C ILE A 16 9.73 -15.13 -2.80
N GLY A 17 8.61 -15.72 -3.23
CA GLY A 17 7.54 -16.13 -2.33
C GLY A 17 7.95 -17.23 -1.35
N GLU A 18 8.74 -18.21 -1.80
CA GLU A 18 9.30 -19.27 -0.94
C GLU A 18 10.25 -18.69 0.11
N LEU A 19 11.15 -17.78 -0.30
CA LEU A 19 12.05 -17.09 0.61
C LEU A 19 11.29 -16.24 1.64
N GLU A 20 10.26 -15.51 1.22
CA GLU A 20 9.44 -14.72 2.12
C GLU A 20 8.72 -15.61 3.16
N ALA A 21 8.17 -16.74 2.73
CA ALA A 21 7.52 -17.70 3.63
C ALA A 21 8.48 -18.27 4.68
N GLU A 22 9.69 -18.68 4.27
CA GLU A 22 10.75 -19.16 5.17
C GLU A 22 11.15 -18.09 6.19
N LEU A 23 11.36 -16.86 5.74
CA LEU A 23 11.74 -15.75 6.62
C LEU A 23 10.64 -15.41 7.63
N ILE A 24 9.37 -15.42 7.20
CA ILE A 24 8.23 -15.19 8.09
C ILE A 24 8.13 -16.30 9.14
N ALA A 25 8.31 -17.55 8.73
CA ALA A 25 8.21 -18.71 9.62
C ALA A 25 9.35 -18.74 10.65
N ALA A 26 10.56 -18.33 10.26
CA ALA A 26 11.74 -18.31 11.11
C ALA A 26 11.84 -17.05 12.00
N ALA A 27 11.06 -16.00 11.74
CA ALA A 27 11.17 -14.74 12.47
C ALA A 27 10.74 -14.88 13.93
N ASP A 28 11.61 -14.48 14.85
CA ASP A 28 11.27 -14.32 16.27
C ASP A 28 10.25 -13.21 16.53
N TYR A 29 10.23 -12.22 15.62
CA TYR A 29 9.40 -11.03 15.72
C TYR A 29 9.12 -10.41 14.36
N LEU A 30 7.89 -9.91 14.16
CA LEU A 30 7.48 -9.21 12.95
C LEU A 30 7.09 -7.75 13.24
N ALA A 31 7.43 -6.84 12.34
CA ALA A 31 7.09 -5.42 12.43
C ALA A 31 6.25 -4.94 11.22
N PRO A 32 5.01 -5.44 11.05
CA PRO A 32 4.14 -5.03 9.95
C PRO A 32 3.74 -3.56 10.06
N ASN A 33 3.55 -2.88 8.94
CA ASN A 33 3.22 -1.45 8.91
C ASN A 33 1.72 -1.14 9.14
N SER A 34 0.85 -2.15 9.14
CA SER A 34 -0.59 -1.99 9.34
C SER A 34 -1.27 -3.29 9.77
N GLN A 35 -2.50 -3.19 10.25
CA GLN A 35 -3.35 -4.36 10.52
C GLN A 35 -3.74 -5.11 9.24
N ALA A 36 -3.84 -4.41 8.10
CA ALA A 36 -4.08 -5.05 6.81
C ALA A 36 -2.93 -5.98 6.43
N THR A 37 -1.68 -5.56 6.71
CA THR A 37 -0.48 -6.39 6.49
C THR A 37 -0.48 -7.61 7.41
N VAL A 38 -0.85 -7.47 8.68
CA VAL A 38 -1.02 -8.62 9.60
C VAL A 38 -2.04 -9.61 9.05
N LYS A 39 -3.18 -9.13 8.56
CA LYS A 39 -4.21 -9.98 7.96
C LYS A 39 -3.66 -10.71 6.72
N ALA A 40 -2.95 -10.01 5.84
CA ALA A 40 -2.33 -10.63 4.67
C ALA A 40 -1.31 -11.71 5.07
N LEU A 41 -0.50 -11.48 6.10
CA LEU A 41 0.44 -12.49 6.61
C LEU A 41 -0.27 -13.75 7.13
N ARG A 42 -1.42 -13.60 7.78
CA ARG A 42 -2.25 -14.75 8.21
C ARG A 42 -2.86 -15.49 7.04
N ASP A 43 -3.44 -14.76 6.09
CA ASP A 43 -4.19 -15.34 4.98
C ASP A 43 -3.27 -16.02 3.95
N VAL A 44 -2.09 -15.44 3.68
CA VAL A 44 -1.17 -15.91 2.64
C VAL A 44 -0.14 -16.89 3.19
N TYR A 45 0.43 -16.61 4.36
CA TYR A 45 1.55 -17.37 4.92
C TYR A 45 1.17 -18.21 6.14
N GLY A 46 -0.10 -18.20 6.57
CA GLY A 46 -0.56 -19.03 7.68
C GLY A 46 0.04 -18.62 9.04
N LEU A 47 0.31 -17.32 9.23
CA LEU A 47 0.94 -16.81 10.45
C LEU A 47 0.22 -17.33 11.73
N PRO A 48 0.92 -18.04 12.63
CA PRO A 48 0.29 -18.66 13.79
C PRO A 48 -0.18 -17.62 14.80
N ALA A 49 -1.20 -17.96 15.59
CA ALA A 49 -1.74 -17.06 16.62
C ALA A 49 -0.72 -16.69 17.71
N SER A 50 0.31 -17.51 17.90
CA SER A 50 1.43 -17.28 18.82
C SER A 50 2.53 -16.36 18.27
N ALA A 51 2.47 -15.99 16.98
CA ALA A 51 3.48 -15.15 16.36
C ALA A 51 3.56 -13.79 17.07
N ARG A 52 4.79 -13.37 17.39
CA ARG A 52 5.05 -12.10 18.05
C ARG A 52 5.19 -11.00 17.00
N TYR A 53 4.40 -9.94 17.15
CA TYR A 53 4.49 -8.79 16.26
C TYR A 53 4.06 -7.50 16.95
N GLN A 54 4.48 -6.38 16.38
CA GLN A 54 3.92 -5.05 16.67
C GLN A 54 3.71 -4.32 15.36
N VAL A 55 2.52 -3.71 15.23
CA VAL A 55 2.25 -2.84 14.10
C VAL A 55 3.03 -1.54 14.29
N VAL A 56 3.91 -1.23 13.33
CA VAL A 56 4.71 0.00 13.30
C VAL A 56 4.32 0.80 12.06
N PRO A 57 3.33 1.72 12.15
CA PRO A 57 2.91 2.52 11.02
C PRO A 57 4.07 3.33 10.44
N HIS A 58 4.11 3.46 9.11
CA HIS A 58 5.08 4.36 8.48
C HIS A 58 4.80 5.81 8.89
N GLY A 59 5.86 6.52 9.26
CA GLY A 59 5.82 7.97 9.41
C GLY A 59 5.82 8.68 8.06
N ILE A 60 5.60 9.98 8.11
CA ILE A 60 5.85 10.89 6.99
C ILE A 60 7.03 11.79 7.35
N GLU A 61 7.89 12.08 6.38
CA GLU A 61 8.93 13.08 6.55
C GLU A 61 8.26 14.46 6.70
N PRO A 62 8.62 15.25 7.73
CA PRO A 62 8.07 16.59 7.87
C PRO A 62 8.54 17.46 6.71
N VAL A 63 7.60 18.17 6.10
CA VAL A 63 7.86 19.18 5.08
C VAL A 63 7.49 20.56 5.61
N PRO A 64 8.06 21.66 5.08
CA PRO A 64 7.69 23.00 5.49
C PRO A 64 6.19 23.28 5.33
N ASP A 65 5.63 24.14 6.19
CA ASP A 65 4.19 24.44 6.23
C ASP A 65 3.67 25.02 4.91
N GLU A 66 4.50 25.78 4.20
CA GLU A 66 4.21 26.31 2.87
C GLU A 66 4.00 25.21 1.81
N SER A 67 4.49 24.00 2.06
CA SER A 67 4.37 22.86 1.14
C SER A 67 3.12 22.01 1.39
N VAL A 68 2.41 22.20 2.52
CA VAL A 68 1.24 21.39 2.89
C VAL A 68 -0.10 22.11 2.71
N ARG A 69 -0.09 23.43 2.53
CA ARG A 69 -1.32 24.24 2.40
C ARG A 69 -1.47 24.80 0.99
N PRO A 70 -2.16 24.10 0.08
CA PRO A 70 -2.40 24.60 -1.27
C PRO A 70 -3.43 25.75 -1.32
N PHE A 71 -4.19 25.99 -0.24
CA PHE A 71 -5.21 27.04 -0.16
C PHE A 71 -5.02 27.89 1.10
N ASP A 72 -5.32 29.18 0.98
CA ASP A 72 -5.39 30.08 2.11
C ASP A 72 -6.66 29.79 2.93
N VAL A 73 -6.48 29.55 4.24
CA VAL A 73 -7.58 29.29 5.18
C VAL A 73 -8.44 30.54 5.38
N ALA A 74 -7.85 31.73 5.28
CA ALA A 74 -8.55 33.00 5.45
C ALA A 74 -9.36 33.42 4.21
N ALA A 75 -9.05 32.83 3.05
CA ALA A 75 -9.68 33.14 1.78
C ALA A 75 -10.05 31.84 1.03
N PRO A 76 -11.15 31.17 1.42
CA PRO A 76 -11.57 29.94 0.76
C PRO A 76 -11.83 30.17 -0.74
N PRO A 77 -11.43 29.22 -1.61
CA PRO A 77 -11.56 29.39 -3.05
C PRO A 77 -13.02 29.40 -3.50
N ALA A 78 -13.32 30.17 -4.56
CA ALA A 78 -14.67 30.25 -5.13
C ALA A 78 -15.16 28.93 -5.75
N SER A 79 -14.24 28.00 -6.03
CA SER A 79 -14.51 26.68 -6.60
C SER A 79 -13.92 25.57 -5.73
N LEU A 80 -14.68 24.50 -5.53
CA LEU A 80 -14.18 23.28 -4.91
C LEU A 80 -13.16 22.61 -5.83
N THR A 81 -11.97 22.30 -5.32
CA THR A 81 -10.94 21.55 -6.05
C THR A 81 -10.75 20.19 -5.39
N VAL A 82 -10.82 19.13 -6.20
CA VAL A 82 -10.56 17.75 -5.76
C VAL A 82 -9.23 17.30 -6.36
N LEU A 83 -8.29 16.91 -5.50
CA LEU A 83 -6.99 16.37 -5.92
C LEU A 83 -6.93 14.87 -5.61
N TYR A 84 -6.61 14.08 -6.63
CA TYR A 84 -6.28 12.68 -6.49
C TYR A 84 -4.79 12.46 -6.76
N VAL A 85 -4.08 11.85 -5.82
CA VAL A 85 -2.67 11.51 -5.96
C VAL A 85 -2.49 10.01 -5.77
N GLY A 86 -2.06 9.34 -6.83
CA GLY A 86 -1.83 7.91 -6.82
C GLY A 86 -1.54 7.37 -8.22
N ARG A 87 -1.02 6.14 -8.29
CA ARG A 87 -0.92 5.41 -9.55
C ARG A 87 -2.33 5.10 -10.08
N LEU A 88 -2.49 5.12 -11.39
CA LEU A 88 -3.73 4.73 -12.07
C LEU A 88 -3.84 3.19 -12.10
N GLU A 89 -4.06 2.60 -10.94
CA GLU A 89 -4.18 1.15 -10.74
C GLU A 89 -5.46 0.83 -9.96
N GLN A 90 -6.06 -0.33 -10.24
CA GLN A 90 -7.39 -0.68 -9.73
C GLN A 90 -7.50 -0.57 -8.21
N ARG A 91 -6.49 -1.04 -7.46
CA ARG A 91 -6.46 -0.97 -5.98
C ARG A 91 -6.41 0.44 -5.41
N LYS A 92 -6.27 1.48 -6.23
CA LYS A 92 -6.27 2.88 -5.82
C LYS A 92 -7.62 3.59 -6.08
N GLY A 93 -8.63 2.88 -6.58
CA GLY A 93 -10.01 3.39 -6.66
C GLY A 93 -10.24 4.53 -7.64
N ILE A 94 -9.36 4.73 -8.62
CA ILE A 94 -9.50 5.84 -9.58
C ILE A 94 -10.78 5.74 -10.42
N LEU A 95 -11.21 4.53 -10.75
CA LEU A 95 -12.45 4.32 -11.50
C LEU A 95 -13.68 4.70 -10.69
N ASP A 96 -13.65 4.44 -9.37
CA ASP A 96 -14.72 4.83 -8.46
C ASP A 96 -14.81 6.36 -8.37
N LEU A 97 -13.66 7.05 -8.31
CA LEU A 97 -13.62 8.51 -8.36
C LEU A 97 -14.23 9.04 -9.66
N PHE A 98 -13.87 8.50 -10.83
CA PHE A 98 -14.45 8.92 -12.10
C PHE A 98 -15.96 8.67 -12.18
N GLY A 99 -16.45 7.56 -11.62
CA GLY A 99 -17.88 7.27 -11.52
C GLY A 99 -18.63 8.23 -10.60
N ALA A 100 -17.95 8.82 -9.60
CA ALA A 100 -18.55 9.75 -8.65
C ALA A 100 -18.62 11.20 -9.15
N ILE A 101 -17.73 11.62 -10.07
CA ILE A 101 -17.68 13.02 -10.56
C ILE A 101 -19.01 13.54 -11.11
N PRO A 102 -19.80 12.77 -11.89
CA PRO A 102 -21.09 13.27 -12.40
C PRO A 102 -22.17 13.48 -11.32
N ALA A 103 -21.96 12.98 -10.10
CA ALA A 103 -22.93 13.05 -9.01
C ALA A 103 -22.76 14.28 -8.10
N VAL A 104 -21.78 15.14 -8.39
CA VAL A 104 -21.45 16.39 -7.69
C VAL A 104 -21.51 17.57 -8.65
#